data_AF-A0A535A113-F1
#
_entry.id   AF-A0A535A113-F1
#
_cell.length_a   1.000
_cell.length_b   1.000
_cell.length_c   1.000
_cell.angle_alpha   90.00
_cell.angle_beta   90.00
_cell.angle_gamma   90.00
#
_symmetry.space_group_name_H-M   'P 1'
#
loop_
_entity.id
_entity.type
_entity.pdbx_description
1 polymer ?
#
loop_
_entity_poly.entity_id
_entity_poly.type
_entity_poly.pdbx_seq_one_letter_code
_entity_poly.pdbx_strand_id
1 'polypeptide(L)'
;MPAVVAGSWRRSTRPPEAATPPRRAARRRADPTIGPMPLTNVQLADLTVDGFLDRLASSDPAPGGGSASALAGAMAAGLVGMVAELTAGREQYAEHDAAVREVRAAASEHRRTLMALAQDDATAYDAV
;
A
#
# COMPACT_ATOMS: atom_id res chain seq x y z
N MET A 1 5.32 60.26 14.26
CA MET A 1 5.49 60.08 12.80
C MET A 1 6.77 60.78 12.38
N PRO A 2 7.69 60.17 11.61
CA PRO A 2 8.12 58.77 11.52
C PRO A 2 9.66 58.62 11.65
N ALA A 3 10.18 57.40 11.79
CA ALA A 3 11.39 56.94 11.09
C ALA A 3 11.53 55.43 11.29
N VAL A 4 11.16 54.69 10.25
CA VAL A 4 11.28 53.24 10.11
C VAL A 4 12.77 52.90 9.98
N VAL A 5 13.30 52.10 10.90
CA VAL A 5 14.66 51.55 10.81
C VAL A 5 14.65 50.40 9.80
N ALA A 6 15.25 50.64 8.65
CA ALA A 6 15.42 49.66 7.59
C ALA A 6 16.44 48.58 8.02
N GLY A 7 15.93 47.36 8.23
CA GLY A 7 16.75 46.17 8.44
C GLY A 7 17.57 45.84 7.20
N SER A 8 18.89 45.79 7.35
CA SER A 8 19.86 45.47 6.30
C SER A 8 19.81 43.97 5.94
N TRP A 9 19.14 43.63 4.84
CA TRP A 9 19.22 42.30 4.24
C TRP A 9 20.58 42.12 3.57
N ARG A 10 21.48 41.34 4.19
CA ARG A 10 22.71 40.88 3.51
C ARG A 10 22.31 39.95 2.36
N ARG A 11 22.55 40.37 1.12
CA ARG A 11 22.43 39.50 -0.06
C ARG A 11 23.54 38.44 0.02
N SER A 12 23.15 37.20 0.32
CA SER A 12 24.01 36.03 0.22
C SER A 12 24.35 35.78 -1.25
N THR A 13 25.56 36.14 -1.68
CA THR A 13 26.11 35.76 -2.99
C THR A 13 26.61 34.32 -2.93
N ARG A 14 25.69 33.34 -2.97
CA ARG A 14 26.08 31.97 -3.35
C ARG A 14 26.26 31.94 -4.87
N PRO A 15 27.38 31.42 -5.40
CA PRO A 15 27.51 31.19 -6.83
C PRO A 15 26.44 30.19 -7.29
N PRO A 16 25.95 30.28 -8.54
CA PRO A 16 24.97 29.33 -9.06
C PRO A 16 25.61 27.94 -9.12
N GLU A 17 24.98 26.99 -8.43
CA GLU A 17 25.32 25.57 -8.47
C GLU A 17 25.19 25.07 -9.91
N ALA A 18 26.28 24.55 -10.48
CA ALA A 18 26.31 24.06 -11.84
C ALA A 18 25.29 22.91 -11.99
N ALA A 19 24.31 23.11 -12.87
CA ALA A 19 23.28 22.12 -13.15
C ALA A 19 23.91 20.81 -13.66
N THR A 20 23.77 19.74 -12.88
CA THR A 20 24.14 18.38 -13.29
C THR A 20 23.20 17.94 -14.42
N PRO A 21 23.68 17.50 -15.60
CA PRO A 21 22.80 17.07 -16.67
C PRO A 21 22.04 15.80 -16.27
N PRO A 22 20.79 15.61 -16.74
CA PRO A 22 20.02 14.42 -16.40
C PRO A 22 20.73 13.18 -16.96
N ARG A 23 20.99 12.20 -16.08
CA ARG A 23 21.53 10.89 -16.47
C ARG A 23 20.60 10.29 -17.51
N ARG A 24 21.10 10.21 -18.74
CA ARG A 24 20.44 9.63 -19.92
C ARG A 24 19.86 8.27 -19.51
N ALA A 25 18.54 8.16 -19.45
CA ALA A 25 17.85 6.91 -19.17
C ALA A 25 18.36 5.85 -20.15
N ALA A 26 19.12 4.88 -19.63
CA ALA A 26 19.56 3.74 -20.40
C ALA A 26 18.29 3.01 -20.84
N ARG A 27 17.94 3.14 -22.13
CA ARG A 27 16.91 2.30 -22.75
C ARG A 27 17.34 0.85 -22.53
N ARG A 28 16.74 0.20 -21.54
CA ARG A 28 16.90 -1.22 -21.28
C ARG A 28 16.46 -1.92 -22.57
N ARG A 29 17.41 -2.52 -23.29
CA ARG A 29 17.06 -3.36 -24.44
C ARG A 29 16.19 -4.50 -23.90
N ALA A 30 15.04 -4.72 -24.53
CA ALA A 30 14.25 -5.90 -24.26
C ALA A 30 15.09 -7.14 -24.60
N ASP A 31 15.17 -8.07 -23.66
CA ASP A 31 15.84 -9.36 -23.81
C ASP A 31 14.93 -10.29 -24.65
N PRO A 32 15.38 -10.74 -25.84
CA PRO A 32 14.56 -11.56 -26.72
C PRO A 32 14.38 -13.01 -26.24
N THR A 33 14.94 -13.38 -25.08
CA THR A 33 14.88 -14.75 -24.54
C THR A 33 13.71 -15.01 -23.59
N ILE A 34 12.88 -14.00 -23.31
CA ILE A 34 11.66 -14.19 -22.52
C ILE A 34 10.60 -14.81 -23.45
N GLY A 35 10.56 -16.15 -23.49
CA GLY A 35 9.42 -16.89 -24.03
C GLY A 35 8.11 -16.48 -23.33
N PRO A 36 6.93 -16.87 -23.85
CA PRO A 36 5.67 -16.46 -23.25
C PRO A 36 5.69 -16.81 -21.75
N MET A 37 5.60 -15.77 -20.91
CA MET A 37 5.48 -15.96 -19.46
C MET A 37 4.32 -16.92 -19.22
N PRO A 38 4.48 -17.93 -18.35
CA PRO A 38 3.36 -18.81 -18.04
C PRO A 38 2.18 -17.93 -17.62
N LEU A 39 0.98 -18.25 -18.14
CA LEU A 39 -0.27 -17.60 -17.75
C LEU A 39 -0.56 -18.00 -16.30
N THR A 40 0.20 -17.41 -15.39
CA THR A 40 0.26 -17.83 -14.00
C THR A 40 -0.76 -16.98 -13.28
N ASN A 41 -1.81 -17.61 -12.78
CA ASN A 41 -2.78 -17.01 -11.88
C ASN A 41 -2.04 -16.41 -10.67
N VAL A 42 -1.65 -15.14 -10.75
CA VAL A 42 -0.87 -14.45 -9.72
C VAL A 42 -1.75 -14.26 -8.50
N GLN A 43 -1.26 -14.69 -7.33
CA GLN A 43 -1.95 -14.43 -6.07
C GLN A 43 -1.85 -12.95 -5.72
N LEU A 44 -2.99 -12.28 -5.57
CA LEU A 44 -3.05 -10.85 -5.23
C LEU A 44 -2.37 -10.55 -3.88
N ALA A 45 -2.36 -11.51 -2.96
CA ALA A 45 -1.72 -11.38 -1.66
C ALA A 45 -0.19 -11.29 -1.71
N ASP A 46 0.43 -11.77 -2.80
CA ASP A 46 1.89 -11.76 -2.96
C ASP A 46 2.40 -10.49 -3.67
N LEU A 47 1.49 -9.65 -4.16
CA LEU A 47 1.84 -8.39 -4.80
C LEU A 47 2.31 -7.36 -3.76
N THR A 48 3.24 -6.51 -4.17
CA THR A 48 3.48 -5.25 -3.46
C THR A 48 2.24 -4.37 -3.58
N VAL A 49 2.08 -3.42 -2.65
CA VAL A 49 0.99 -2.42 -2.74
C VAL A 49 1.02 -1.71 -4.09
N ASP A 50 2.19 -1.25 -4.53
CA ASP A 50 2.36 -0.64 -5.85
C ASP A 50 1.98 -1.61 -6.99
N GLY A 51 2.40 -2.88 -6.91
CA GLY A 51 2.07 -3.88 -7.92
C GLY A 51 0.57 -4.20 -8.01
N PHE A 52 -0.14 -4.18 -6.88
CA PHE A 52 -1.60 -4.28 -6.87
C PHE A 52 -2.25 -3.04 -7.51
N LEU A 53 -1.79 -1.84 -7.15
CA LEU A 53 -2.32 -0.58 -7.67
C LEU A 53 -2.07 -0.43 -9.18
N ASP A 54 -0.89 -0.79 -9.66
CA ASP A 54 -0.55 -0.78 -11.09
C ASP A 54 -1.49 -1.71 -11.89
N ARG A 55 -1.80 -2.89 -11.35
CA ARG A 55 -2.75 -3.83 -11.98
C ARG A 55 -4.18 -3.30 -11.93
N LEU A 56 -4.63 -2.79 -10.79
CA LEU A 56 -5.96 -2.20 -10.62
C LEU A 56 -6.19 -1.01 -11.57
N ALA A 57 -5.14 -0.23 -11.86
CA ALA A 57 -5.19 0.92 -12.77
C ALA A 57 -4.97 0.54 -14.24
N SER A 58 -4.75 -0.73 -14.56
CA SER A 58 -4.48 -1.21 -15.91
C SER A 58 -5.77 -1.38 -16.73
N SER A 59 -5.61 -1.79 -18.00
CA SER A 59 -6.72 -2.22 -18.84
C SER A 59 -7.14 -3.67 -18.62
N ASP A 60 -6.48 -4.39 -17.69
CA ASP A 60 -6.82 -5.78 -17.40
C ASP A 60 -8.18 -5.86 -16.67
N PRO A 61 -8.96 -6.92 -16.92
CA PRO A 61 -10.29 -7.06 -16.32
C PRO A 61 -10.28 -7.25 -14.80
N ALA A 62 -9.19 -7.81 -14.25
CA ALA A 62 -8.99 -8.06 -12.84
C ALA A 62 -7.54 -7.71 -12.41
N PRO A 63 -7.31 -7.24 -11.18
CA PRO A 63 -8.27 -7.04 -10.09
C PRO A 63 -9.20 -5.84 -10.32
N GLY A 64 -10.48 -6.00 -9.94
CA GLY A 64 -11.51 -4.97 -10.08
C GLY A 64 -11.93 -4.31 -8.76
N GLY A 65 -13.09 -3.64 -8.77
CA GLY A 65 -13.63 -2.97 -7.59
C GLY A 65 -13.95 -3.90 -6.41
N GLY A 66 -14.35 -5.15 -6.68
CA GLY A 66 -14.58 -6.17 -5.65
C GLY A 66 -13.29 -6.53 -4.93
N SER A 67 -12.25 -6.86 -5.70
CA SER A 67 -10.89 -7.14 -5.22
C SER A 67 -10.33 -5.98 -4.39
N ALA A 68 -10.48 -4.74 -4.86
CA ALA A 68 -10.05 -3.55 -4.14
C ALA A 68 -10.82 -3.33 -2.82
N SER A 69 -12.13 -3.55 -2.82
CA SER A 69 -12.96 -3.43 -1.61
C SER A 69 -12.61 -4.49 -0.57
N ALA A 70 -12.33 -5.71 -1.01
CA ALA A 70 -11.89 -6.80 -0.15
C ALA A 70 -10.51 -6.50 0.47
N LEU A 71 -9.56 -5.98 -0.31
CA LEU A 71 -8.26 -5.51 0.22
C LEU A 71 -8.44 -4.38 1.25
N ALA A 72 -9.33 -3.41 0.99
CA ALA A 72 -9.63 -2.34 1.93
C ALA A 72 -10.17 -2.90 3.27
N GLY A 73 -11.07 -3.88 3.21
CA GLY A 73 -11.54 -4.59 4.39
C GLY A 73 -10.43 -5.34 5.12
N ALA A 74 -9.52 -6.01 4.40
CA ALA A 74 -8.39 -6.70 5.00
C ALA A 74 -7.45 -5.74 5.73
N MET A 75 -7.22 -4.54 5.19
CA MET A 75 -6.46 -3.47 5.87
C MET A 75 -7.18 -3.02 7.15
N ALA A 76 -8.49 -2.80 7.10
CA ALA A 76 -9.28 -2.44 8.27
C ALA A 76 -9.20 -3.52 9.37
N ALA A 77 -9.35 -4.79 9.01
CA ALA A 77 -9.20 -5.92 9.94
C ALA A 77 -7.78 -5.98 10.53
N GLY A 78 -6.74 -5.70 9.74
CA GLY A 78 -5.37 -5.59 10.24
C GLY A 78 -5.20 -4.51 11.31
N LEU A 79 -5.81 -3.34 11.11
CA LEU A 79 -5.78 -2.24 12.08
C LEU A 79 -6.50 -2.60 13.38
N VAL A 80 -7.67 -3.24 13.29
CA VAL A 80 -8.40 -3.75 14.46
C VAL A 80 -7.55 -4.75 15.24
N GLY A 81 -6.93 -5.71 14.54
CA GLY A 81 -6.03 -6.70 15.14
C GLY A 81 -4.83 -6.07 15.83
N MET A 82 -4.24 -5.02 15.24
CA MET A 82 -3.14 -4.26 15.84
C MET A 82 -3.57 -3.57 17.14
N VAL A 83 -4.72 -2.90 17.16
CA VAL A 83 -5.22 -2.23 18.37
C VAL A 83 -5.56 -3.25 19.46
N ALA A 84 -6.19 -4.37 19.09
CA ALA A 84 -6.49 -5.45 20.02
C ALA A 84 -5.20 -6.05 20.62
N GLU A 85 -4.15 -6.22 19.81
CA GLU A 85 -2.85 -6.68 20.30
C GLU A 85 -2.19 -5.70 21.26
N LEU A 86 -2.26 -4.40 20.97
CA LEU A 86 -1.74 -3.38 21.87
C LEU A 86 -2.52 -3.30 23.19
N THR A 87 -3.75 -3.83 23.24
CA THR A 87 -4.68 -3.73 24.37
C THR A 87 -4.65 -4.97 25.26
N ALA A 88 -4.51 -6.16 24.68
CA ALA A 88 -4.50 -7.43 25.40
C ALA A 88 -3.38 -7.48 26.46
N GLY A 89 -3.68 -8.04 27.63
CA GLY A 89 -2.74 -8.21 28.73
C GLY A 89 -2.37 -6.92 29.50
N ARG A 90 -2.97 -5.77 29.17
CA ARG A 90 -2.80 -4.56 29.99
C ARG A 90 -3.68 -4.62 31.23
N GLU A 91 -3.08 -4.33 32.38
CA GLU A 91 -3.76 -4.34 33.69
C GLU A 91 -5.01 -3.43 33.71
N GLN A 92 -4.91 -2.24 33.11
CA GLN A 92 -6.01 -1.29 32.99
C GLN A 92 -7.23 -1.80 32.17
N TYR A 93 -7.09 -2.92 31.45
CA TYR A 93 -8.15 -3.54 30.65
C TYR A 93 -8.40 -5.01 31.05
N ALA A 94 -7.96 -5.44 32.24
CA ALA A 94 -8.05 -6.82 32.67
C ALA A 94 -9.48 -7.39 32.63
N GLU A 95 -10.49 -6.56 32.91
CA GLU A 95 -11.91 -6.94 32.84
C GLU A 95 -12.41 -7.22 31.41
N HIS A 96 -11.72 -6.70 30.39
CA HIS A 96 -12.09 -6.85 28.98
C HIS A 96 -11.13 -7.75 28.20
N ASP A 97 -10.12 -8.31 28.85
CA ASP A 97 -9.02 -9.03 28.22
C ASP A 97 -9.50 -10.24 27.38
N ALA A 98 -10.53 -10.96 27.85
CA ALA A 98 -11.16 -12.03 27.08
C ALA A 98 -11.78 -11.53 25.77
N ALA A 99 -12.62 -10.48 25.85
CA ALA A 99 -13.27 -9.89 24.67
C ALA A 99 -12.24 -9.31 23.68
N VAL A 100 -11.18 -8.68 24.18
CA VAL A 100 -10.10 -8.13 23.33
C VAL A 100 -9.38 -9.26 22.57
N ARG A 101 -9.15 -10.41 23.20
CA ARG A 101 -8.57 -11.59 22.52
C ARG A 101 -9.49 -12.18 21.47
N GLU A 102 -10.80 -12.23 21.73
CA GLU A 102 -11.78 -12.65 20.74
C GLU A 102 -11.78 -11.71 19.52
N VAL A 103 -11.79 -10.40 19.75
CA VAL A 103 -11.68 -9.39 18.67
C VAL A 103 -10.39 -9.57 17.87
N ARG A 104 -9.25 -9.80 18.53
CA ARG A 104 -7.97 -10.06 17.85
C ARG A 104 -8.06 -11.30 16.96
N ALA A 105 -8.66 -12.38 17.45
CA ALA A 105 -8.82 -13.61 16.69
C ALA A 105 -9.72 -13.40 15.47
N ALA A 106 -10.88 -12.77 15.66
CA ALA A 106 -11.82 -12.44 14.58
C ALA A 106 -11.18 -11.52 13.54
N ALA A 107 -10.44 -10.49 13.95
CA ALA A 107 -9.73 -9.59 13.05
C ALA A 107 -8.68 -10.32 12.18
N SER A 108 -7.93 -11.26 12.77
CA SER A 108 -6.97 -12.09 12.03
C SER A 108 -7.66 -13.02 11.02
N GLU A 109 -8.81 -13.57 11.38
CA GLU A 109 -9.63 -14.37 10.47
C GLU A 109 -10.19 -13.54 9.33
N HIS A 110 -10.87 -12.43 9.62
CA HIS A 110 -11.44 -11.54 8.61
C HIS A 110 -10.37 -11.03 7.64
N ARG A 111 -9.18 -10.68 8.11
CA ARG A 111 -8.06 -10.28 7.24
C ARG A 111 -7.71 -11.37 6.22
N ARG A 112 -7.62 -12.63 6.67
CA ARG A 112 -7.31 -13.78 5.77
C ARG A 112 -8.45 -14.03 4.79
N THR A 113 -9.69 -14.06 5.29
CA THR A 113 -10.88 -14.29 4.47
C THR A 113 -11.04 -13.22 3.40
N LEU A 114 -10.85 -11.93 3.75
CA LEU A 114 -10.98 -10.83 2.81
C LEU A 114 -9.88 -10.85 1.74
N MET A 115 -8.65 -11.26 2.08
CA MET A 115 -7.61 -11.46 1.06
C MET A 115 -7.94 -12.62 0.12
N ALA A 116 -8.52 -13.70 0.62
CA ALA A 116 -9.00 -14.80 -0.22
C ALA A 116 -10.15 -14.35 -1.14
N LEU A 117 -11.12 -13.61 -0.60
CA LEU A 117 -12.22 -13.06 -1.39
C LEU A 117 -11.74 -12.10 -2.49
N ALA A 118 -10.66 -11.34 -2.25
CA ALA A 118 -10.06 -10.51 -3.29
C ALA A 118 -9.54 -11.38 -4.45
N GLN A 119 -8.90 -12.50 -4.15
CA GLN A 119 -8.43 -13.44 -5.16
C GLN A 119 -9.59 -14.14 -5.87
N ASP A 120 -10.63 -14.54 -5.13
CA ASP A 120 -11.81 -15.19 -5.68
C ASP A 120 -12.56 -14.26 -6.64
N ASP A 121 -12.66 -12.96 -6.32
CA ASP A 121 -13.24 -11.93 -7.20
C ASP A 121 -12.47 -11.82 -8.52
N ALA A 122 -11.14 -11.72 -8.46
CA ALA A 122 -10.30 -11.68 -9.65
C ALA A 122 -10.44 -12.96 -10.50
N THR A 123 -10.46 -14.13 -9.84
CA THR A 123 -10.58 -15.42 -10.53
C THR A 123 -11.97 -15.61 -11.14
N ALA A 124 -13.02 -15.14 -10.48
CA ALA A 124 -14.40 -15.25 -10.96
C ALA A 124 -14.62 -14.41 -12.22
N TYR A 125 -14.00 -13.22 -12.31
CA TYR A 125 -14.10 -12.38 -13.49
C TYR A 125 -13.43 -13.03 -14.71
N ASP A 126 -12.28 -13.69 -14.53
CA ASP A 126 -11.56 -14.39 -15.61
C ASP A 126 -12.35 -15.60 -16.19
N ALA A 127 -13.35 -16.10 -15.46
CA ALA A 127 -14.15 -17.26 -15.87
C ALA A 127 -15.40 -16.92 -16.71
N VAL A 128 -15.68 -15.63 -16.96
CA VAL A 128 -16.88 -15.12 -17.65
C VAL A 128 -16.49 -14.44 -18.96
#